data_AF-A0AAF6ARV8-F1
#
_entry.id   AF-A0AAF6ARV8-F1
#
_cell.length_a   1.000
_cell.length_b   1.000
_cell.length_c   1.000
_cell.angle_alpha   90.00
_cell.angle_beta   90.00
_cell.angle_gamma   90.00
#
_symmetry.space_group_name_H-M   'P 1'
#
loop_
_entity.id
_entity.type
_entity.pdbx_description
1 polymer ?
#
loop_
_entity_poly.entity_id
_entity_poly.type
_entity_poly.pdbx_seq_one_letter_code
_entity_poly.pdbx_strand_id
1 'polypeptide(L)'
;MDHTDTESAVTERPPPESQVEPALGKMKLERGSIQTSNLNHAKRKLNKAGQSRWLGRRPIVRGVAMNPVDHPHGGGEGRNRPSKEF
;
A
#
# COMPACT_ATOMS: atom_id res chain seq x y z
N MET A 1 25.78 6.73 46.26
CA MET A 1 24.31 6.62 46.25
C MET A 1 23.93 6.79 44.81
N ASP A 2 23.92 5.66 44.13
CA ASP A 2 23.83 5.56 42.68
C ASP A 2 22.37 5.62 42.30
N HIS A 3 21.99 6.62 41.50
CA HIS A 3 20.70 6.62 40.82
C HIS A 3 20.95 6.85 39.34
N THR A 4 20.84 5.71 38.67
CA THR A 4 20.95 5.36 37.26
C THR A 4 20.25 6.31 36.30
N ASP A 5 20.90 6.52 35.15
CA ASP A 5 20.39 7.16 33.96
C ASP A 5 18.96 6.70 33.62
N THR A 6 18.06 7.66 33.46
CA THR A 6 16.70 7.40 33.01
C THR A 6 16.74 7.22 31.49
N GLU A 7 16.95 5.99 31.04
CA GLU A 7 16.83 5.63 29.62
C GLU A 7 15.38 5.86 29.16
N SER A 8 15.19 6.85 28.29
CA SER A 8 13.94 7.10 27.60
C SER A 8 13.67 5.96 26.64
N ALA A 9 12.71 5.10 27.00
CA ALA A 9 12.23 4.01 26.15
C ALA A 9 11.60 4.58 24.86
N VAL A 10 12.38 4.64 23.78
CA VAL A 10 11.87 4.81 22.41
C VAL A 10 10.99 3.60 22.12
N THR A 11 9.67 3.80 22.11
CA THR A 11 8.74 2.79 21.62
C THR A 11 8.87 2.72 20.11
N GLU A 12 9.75 1.85 19.61
CA GLU A 12 9.79 1.53 18.19
C GLU A 12 8.51 0.79 17.81
N ARG A 13 7.70 1.46 17.00
CA ARG A 13 6.46 0.92 16.42
C ARG A 13 6.85 -0.25 15.49
N PRO A 14 6.31 -1.47 15.65
CA PRO A 14 6.68 -2.59 14.77
C PRO A 14 6.29 -2.28 13.31
N PRO A 15 7.11 -2.72 12.33
CA PRO A 15 6.82 -2.52 10.91
C PRO A 15 5.50 -3.22 10.53
N PRO A 16 4.72 -2.68 9.57
CA PRO A 16 3.43 -3.24 9.21
C PRO A 16 3.58 -4.66 8.65
N GLU A 17 2.86 -5.59 9.29
CA GLU A 17 2.81 -7.02 9.02
C GLU A 17 2.67 -7.34 7.52
N SER A 18 3.75 -7.80 6.90
CA SER A 18 3.62 -8.79 5.83
C SER A 18 3.16 -10.08 6.50
N GLN A 19 1.88 -10.43 6.37
CA GLN A 19 1.34 -11.70 6.85
C GLN A 19 2.21 -12.85 6.34
N VAL A 20 2.88 -13.55 7.25
CA VAL A 20 3.72 -14.71 6.92
C VAL A 20 2.84 -15.95 7.05
N GLU A 21 2.34 -16.45 5.93
CA GLU A 21 1.72 -17.78 5.85
C GLU A 21 2.76 -18.86 6.24
N PRO A 22 2.42 -19.86 7.09
CA PRO A 22 3.34 -20.94 7.41
C PRO A 22 3.59 -21.81 6.17
N ALA A 23 4.86 -21.86 5.77
CA ALA A 23 5.35 -22.45 4.54
C ALA A 23 5.06 -23.96 4.40
N LEU A 24 4.39 -24.33 3.32
CA LEU A 24 4.46 -25.67 2.73
C LEU A 24 5.89 -25.90 2.20
N GLY A 25 6.58 -26.91 2.74
CA GLY A 25 7.77 -27.56 2.19
C GLY A 25 8.79 -26.70 1.45
N LYS A 26 9.78 -26.15 2.16
CA LYS A 26 10.90 -25.41 1.56
C LYS A 26 11.86 -26.39 0.88
N MET A 27 11.76 -26.55 -0.46
CA MET A 27 12.86 -27.10 -1.24
C MET A 27 14.03 -26.12 -1.25
N LYS A 28 15.22 -26.67 -1.02
CA LYS A 28 16.48 -25.98 -0.72
C LYS A 28 16.93 -25.09 -1.88
N LEU A 29 17.03 -23.78 -1.65
CA LEU A 29 17.74 -22.86 -2.53
C LEU A 29 19.12 -22.58 -1.92
N GLU A 30 20.17 -23.20 -2.46
CA GLU A 30 21.54 -22.88 -2.05
C GLU A 30 21.93 -21.52 -2.62
N ARG A 31 21.77 -20.49 -1.78
CA ARG A 31 22.42 -19.17 -1.83
C ARG A 31 22.72 -18.64 -3.24
N GLY A 32 21.69 -18.11 -3.88
CA GLY A 32 21.80 -17.15 -4.97
C GLY A 32 20.57 -16.24 -4.94
N SER A 33 20.76 -14.92 -4.97
CA SER A 33 19.65 -13.98 -5.12
C SER A 33 18.98 -14.26 -6.48
N ILE A 34 17.75 -14.79 -6.48
CA ILE A 34 16.99 -14.94 -7.72
C ILE A 34 16.57 -13.54 -8.16
N GLN A 35 17.37 -12.93 -9.02
CA GLN A 35 16.98 -11.70 -9.69
C GLN A 35 16.13 -12.07 -10.90
N THR A 36 14.87 -11.67 -10.88
CA THR A 36 13.99 -11.80 -12.06
C THR A 36 14.40 -10.75 -13.08
N SER A 37 14.36 -11.09 -14.38
CA SER A 37 14.58 -10.11 -15.43
C SER A 37 13.50 -9.01 -15.38
N ASN A 38 13.82 -7.79 -15.85
CA ASN A 38 12.94 -6.61 -15.83
C ASN A 38 12.74 -5.94 -14.45
N LEU A 39 13.81 -5.75 -13.68
CA LEU A 39 13.79 -5.05 -12.38
C LEU A 39 13.20 -3.63 -12.43
N ASN A 40 13.24 -2.96 -13.58
CA ASN A 40 12.71 -1.61 -13.77
C ASN A 40 11.25 -1.57 -14.26
N HIS A 41 10.54 -2.70 -14.33
CA HIS A 41 9.14 -2.74 -14.78
C HIS A 41 8.25 -1.77 -13.99
N ALA A 42 8.47 -1.67 -12.67
CA ALA A 42 7.72 -0.78 -11.78
C ALA A 42 7.96 0.72 -12.04
N LYS A 43 9.11 1.08 -12.61
CA LYS A 43 9.46 2.49 -12.89
C LYS A 43 8.85 3.00 -14.20
N ARG A 44 8.26 2.11 -15.01
CA ARG A 44 7.64 2.48 -16.29
C ARG A 44 6.34 3.27 -16.05
N LYS A 45 6.26 4.49 -16.56
CA LYS A 45 5.05 5.32 -16.53
C LYS A 45 4.15 5.03 -17.74
N LEU A 46 2.83 5.00 -17.51
CA LEU A 46 1.85 4.95 -18.58
C LEU A 46 1.46 6.40 -18.93
N ASN A 47 1.84 6.86 -20.11
CA ASN A 47 1.72 8.28 -20.47
C ASN A 47 0.35 8.65 -21.04
N LYS A 48 -0.47 7.66 -21.42
CA LYS A 48 -1.80 7.85 -22.00
C LYS A 48 -2.80 6.88 -21.38
N ALA A 49 -4.04 7.32 -21.19
CA ALA A 49 -5.12 6.47 -20.68
C ALA A 49 -5.37 5.22 -21.54
N GLY A 50 -5.20 5.32 -22.86
CA GLY A 50 -5.31 4.19 -23.78
C GLY A 50 -4.29 3.07 -23.52
N GLN A 51 -3.11 3.40 -23.00
CA GLN A 51 -2.10 2.38 -22.66
C GLN A 51 -2.57 1.48 -21.52
N SER A 52 -3.27 2.05 -20.52
CA SER A 52 -3.93 1.27 -19.46
C SER A 52 -5.03 0.37 -20.02
N ARG A 53 -5.77 0.85 -21.02
CA ARG A 53 -6.81 0.07 -21.70
C ARG A 53 -6.27 -1.12 -22.47
N TRP A 54 -5.12 -0.98 -23.15
CA TRP A 54 -4.43 -2.10 -23.81
C TRP A 54 -3.92 -3.15 -22.82
N LEU A 55 -3.61 -2.74 -21.59
CA LEU A 55 -3.27 -3.65 -20.48
C LEU A 55 -4.51 -4.25 -19.80
N GLY A 56 -5.70 -4.09 -20.37
CA GLY A 56 -6.96 -4.62 -19.84
C GLY A 56 -7.52 -3.87 -18.61
N ARG A 57 -6.88 -2.77 -18.17
CA ARG A 57 -7.31 -2.02 -16.99
C ARG A 57 -8.40 -1.02 -17.36
N ARG A 58 -9.57 -1.14 -16.72
CA ARG A 58 -10.69 -0.20 -16.86
C ARG A 58 -10.53 0.97 -15.88
N PRO A 59 -11.04 2.18 -16.22
CA PRO A 59 -11.05 3.28 -15.27
C PRO A 59 -11.91 2.96 -14.05
N ILE A 60 -11.45 3.38 -12.88
CA ILE A 60 -12.16 3.23 -11.59
C ILE A 60 -12.60 4.63 -11.15
N VAL A 61 -13.88 4.78 -10.83
CA VAL A 61 -14.45 6.04 -10.33
C VAL A 61 -14.20 6.13 -8.82
N ARG A 62 -13.76 7.30 -8.33
CA ARG A 62 -13.55 7.52 -6.89
C ARG A 62 -14.90 7.68 -6.17
N GLY A 63 -15.02 7.12 -4.97
CA GLY A 63 -16.25 7.20 -4.17
C GLY A 63 -16.76 8.62 -3.88
N VAL A 64 -15.85 9.59 -3.75
CA VAL A 64 -16.20 11.02 -3.54
C VAL A 64 -16.98 11.62 -4.72
N ALA A 65 -16.82 11.06 -5.92
CA ALA A 65 -17.57 11.51 -7.10
C ALA A 65 -18.91 10.77 -7.27
N MET A 66 -19.23 9.84 -6.38
CA MET A 66 -20.48 9.06 -6.41
C MET A 66 -21.54 9.71 -5.52
N ASN A 67 -22.78 9.24 -5.62
CA ASN A 67 -23.87 9.70 -4.76
C ASN A 67 -23.73 9.09 -3.35
N PRO A 68 -24.36 9.67 -2.30
CA PRO A 68 -24.37 9.11 -0.94
C PRO A 68 -24.84 7.65 -0.84
N VAL A 69 -25.73 7.23 -1.74
CA VAL A 69 -26.25 5.85 -1.80
C VAL A 69 -25.23 4.86 -2.39
N ASP A 70 -24.40 5.32 -3.32
CA ASP A 70 -23.49 4.48 -4.09
C ASP A 70 -22.14 4.29 -3.37
N HIS A 71 -21.74 5.25 -2.54
CA HIS A 71 -20.51 5.16 -1.76
C HIS A 71 -20.62 5.91 -0.43
N PRO A 72 -20.08 5.37 0.68
CA PRO A 72 -20.03 6.05 1.98
C PRO A 72 -19.32 7.42 2.01
N HIS A 73 -18.70 7.83 0.90
CA HIS A 73 -18.00 9.09 0.76
C HIS A 73 -18.63 9.97 -0.32
N GLY A 74 -19.77 9.56 -0.86
CA GLY A 74 -20.48 10.27 -1.91
C GLY A 74 -21.37 11.39 -1.39
N GLY A 75 -21.58 12.39 -2.24
CA GLY A 75 -22.41 13.58 -1.97
C GLY A 75 -21.72 14.71 -1.19
N GLY A 76 -22.49 15.76 -0.92
CA GLY A 76 -22.02 17.06 -0.42
C GLY A 76 -21.81 18.09 -1.54
N GLU A 77 -21.71 19.37 -1.17
CA GLU A 77 -21.45 20.47 -2.11
C GLU A 77 -19.94 20.60 -2.39
N GLY A 78 -19.54 20.53 -3.66
CA GLY A 78 -18.12 20.65 -4.05
C GLY A 78 -17.28 19.40 -3.74
N ARG A 79 -15.95 19.54 -3.65
CA ARG A 79 -15.03 18.44 -3.32
C ARG A 79 -14.85 18.33 -1.80
N ASN A 80 -15.81 17.72 -1.14
CA ASN A 80 -15.72 17.48 0.31
C ASN A 80 -14.90 16.20 0.54
N ARG A 81 -13.82 16.30 1.32
CA ARG A 81 -13.14 15.11 1.85
C ARG A 81 -14.01 14.63 3.02
N PRO A 82 -14.30 13.33 3.15
CA PRO A 82 -14.93 12.85 4.38
C PRO A 82 -14.04 13.31 5.55
N SER A 83 -14.61 14.04 6.50
CA SER A 83 -13.91 14.51 7.69
C SER A 83 -13.39 13.28 8.41
N LYS A 84 -12.08 13.06 8.30
CA LYS A 84 -11.40 12.10 9.15
C LYS A 84 -11.30 12.80 10.50
N GLU A 85 -12.30 12.60 11.35
CA GLU A 85 -12.20 12.98 12.75
C GLU A 85 -11.09 12.12 13.37
N PHE A 86 -10.02 12.80 13.77
CA PHE A 86 -8.99 12.37 14.69
C PHE A 86 -8.70 13.54 15.62
#